data_AF-A0A850LP99-F1
#
_entry.id   AF-A0A850LP99-F1
#
_cell.length_a   1.000
_cell.length_b   1.000
_cell.length_c   1.000
_cell.angle_alpha   90.00
_cell.angle_beta   90.00
_cell.angle_gamma   90.00
#
_symmetry.space_group_name_H-M   'P 1'
#
loop_
_entity.id
_entity.type
_entity.pdbx_description
1 polymer ?
#
loop_
_entity_poly.entity_id
_entity_poly.type
_entity_poly.pdbx_seq_one_letter_code
_entity_poly.pdbx_strand_id
1 'polypeptide(L)' 'MADEIKELLKDILVLNSIIAAEALQITENTSKIARKSMEVPEQCQISHNKLRNQIINILKKHVKDQAQILDEHIITH' A
#
# COMPACT_ATOMS: atom_id res chain seq x y z
N MET A 1 -1.50 -14.77 25.78
CA MET A 1 -0.34 -13.86 25.75
C MET A 1 0.46 -13.94 24.45
N ALA A 2 1.26 -14.98 24.16
CA ALA A 2 2.09 -14.99 22.94
C ALA A 2 1.27 -14.95 21.63
N ASP A 3 0.17 -15.69 21.57
CA ASP A 3 -0.72 -15.70 20.40
C ASP A 3 -1.49 -14.38 20.24
N GLU A 4 -1.94 -13.77 21.33
CA GLU A 4 -2.60 -12.45 21.30
C GLU A 4 -1.66 -11.35 20.81
N ILE A 5 -0.39 -11.38 21.24
CA ILE A 5 0.64 -10.44 20.75
C ILE A 5 0.86 -10.65 19.25
N LYS A 6 0.90 -11.90 18.79
CA LYS A 6 1.08 -12.22 17.36
C LYS A 6 -0.09 -11.71 16.51
N GLU A 7 -1.32 -11.86 16.97
CA GLU A 7 -2.48 -11.31 16.26
C GLU A 7 -2.48 -9.77 16.26
N LEU A 8 -2.14 -9.13 17.39
CA LEU A 8 -2.00 -7.67 17.43
C LEU A 8 -0.93 -7.16 16.45
N LEU A 9 0.20 -7.86 16.32
CA LEU A 9 1.24 -7.51 15.36
C LEU A 9 0.79 -7.67 13.91
N LYS A 10 -0.05 -8.66 13.61
CA LYS A 10 -0.66 -8.82 12.28
C LYS A 10 -1.60 -7.67 11.97
N ASP A 11 -2.45 -7.27 12.93
CA ASP A 11 -3.36 -6.12 12.76
C ASP A 11 -2.57 -4.83 12.52
N ILE A 12 -1.51 -4.60 13.29
CA ILE A 12 -0.60 -3.46 13.11
C ILE A 12 0.05 -3.50 11.72
N LEU A 13 0.47 -4.67 11.25
CA LEU A 13 1.07 -4.83 9.92
C LEU A 13 0.08 -4.46 8.81
N VAL A 14 -1.18 -4.88 8.93
CA VAL A 14 -2.26 -4.52 8.00
C VAL A 14 -2.49 -3.02 8.00
N LEU A 15 -2.67 -2.40 9.17
CA LEU A 15 -2.92 -0.96 9.27
C LEU A 15 -1.77 -0.13 8.68
N ASN A 16 -0.52 -0.49 8.97
CA ASN A 16 0.64 0.20 8.40
C ASN A 16 0.72 0.05 6.89
N SER A 17 0.32 -1.11 6.36
CA SER A 17 0.29 -1.34 4.92
C SER A 17 -0.77 -0.49 4.20
N ILE A 18 -1.95 -0.33 4.82
CA ILE A 18 -3.00 0.60 4.34
C ILE A 18 -2.47 2.04 4.35
N ILE A 19 -1.91 2.49 5.48
CA ILE A 19 -1.35 3.85 5.60
C ILE A 19 -0.28 4.11 4.53
N ALA A 20 0.61 3.14 4.30
CA ALA A 20 1.66 3.27 3.30
C ALA A 20 1.09 3.39 1.87
N ALA A 21 0.07 2.60 1.55
CA ALA A 21 -0.60 2.66 0.24
C ALA A 21 -1.29 4.01 0.00
N GLU A 22 -2.03 4.51 0.99
CA GLU A 22 -2.71 5.81 0.91
C GLU A 22 -1.70 6.98 0.84
N ALA A 23 -0.58 6.88 1.55
CA ALA A 23 0.50 7.88 1.48
C ALA A 23 1.13 7.96 0.08
N LEU A 24 1.32 6.81 -0.60
CA LEU A 24 1.76 6.78 -2.01
C LEU A 24 0.74 7.49 -2.90
N GLN A 25 -0.55 7.19 -2.72
CA GLN A 25 -1.62 7.81 -3.50
C GLN A 25 -1.69 9.33 -3.31
N ILE A 26 -1.62 9.80 -2.07
CA ILE A 26 -1.58 11.23 -1.74
C ILE A 26 -0.37 11.90 -2.40
N THR A 27 0.78 11.22 -2.40
CA THR A 27 2.01 11.73 -3.03
C THR A 27 1.84 11.88 -4.55
N GLU A 28 1.26 10.88 -5.21
CA GLU A 28 0.94 10.94 -6.65
C GLU A 28 0.00 12.09 -6.98
N ASN A 29 -1.10 12.19 -6.24
CA ASN A 29 -2.11 13.24 -6.42
C ASN A 29 -1.51 14.63 -6.19
N THR A 30 -0.68 14.78 -5.15
CA THR A 30 0.01 16.05 -4.86
C THR A 30 0.99 16.41 -5.96
N SER A 31 1.74 15.44 -6.50
CA SER A 31 2.63 15.66 -7.65
C SER A 31 1.87 16.12 -8.89
N LYS A 32 0.71 15.52 -9.21
CA LYS A 32 -0.15 15.96 -10.33
C LYS A 32 -0.53 17.44 -10.18
N ILE A 33 -1.03 17.81 -8.99
CA ILE A 33 -1.42 19.19 -8.66
C ILE A 33 -0.24 20.15 -8.82
N ALA A 34 0.91 19.84 -8.21
CA ALA A 34 2.09 20.70 -8.25
C ALA A 34 2.62 20.91 -9.68
N ARG A 35 2.54 19.89 -10.52
CA ARG A 35 2.97 19.94 -11.92
C ARG A 35 1.94 20.59 -12.85
N LYS A 36 0.72 20.86 -12.37
CA LYS A 36 -0.43 21.27 -13.20
C LYS A 36 -0.65 20.33 -14.39
N SER A 37 -0.38 19.03 -14.18
CA SER A 37 -0.53 17.98 -15.18
C SER A 37 -1.51 16.94 -14.65
N MET A 38 -2.33 16.38 -15.53
CA MET A 38 -3.21 15.26 -15.17
C MET A 38 -2.43 13.95 -14.99
N GLU A 39 -1.18 13.89 -15.45
CA GLU A 39 -0.39 12.67 -15.51
C GLU A 39 0.72 12.65 -14.45
N VAL A 40 0.84 11.51 -13.76
CA VAL A 40 2.02 11.20 -12.94
C VAL A 40 3.13 10.75 -13.89
N PRO A 41 4.36 11.25 -13.74
CA PRO A 41 5.48 10.79 -14.56
C PRO A 41 5.60 9.26 -14.56
N GLU A 42 5.86 8.66 -15.71
CA GLU A 42 5.94 7.20 -15.87
C GLU A 42 6.89 6.55 -14.86
N GLN A 43 8.06 7.15 -14.65
CA GLN A 43 9.04 6.67 -13.67
C GLN A 43 8.49 6.65 -12.23
N CYS A 44 7.65 7.62 -11.87
CA CYS A 44 6.97 7.65 -10.57
C CYS A 44 5.92 6.52 -10.47
N GLN A 45 5.11 6.32 -11.52
CA GLN A 45 4.12 5.24 -11.55
C GLN A 45 4.79 3.87 -11.40
N ILE A 46 5.86 3.60 -12.16
CA ILE A 46 6.64 2.35 -12.06
C ILE A 46 7.18 2.15 -10.64
N SER A 47 7.75 3.20 -10.06
CA SER A 47 8.36 3.13 -8.72
C SER A 47 7.30 2.88 -7.64
N HIS A 48 6.18 3.58 -7.68
CA HIS A 48 5.11 3.41 -6.70
C HIS A 48 4.39 2.07 -6.86
N ASN A 49 4.19 1.58 -8.08
CA ASN A 49 3.65 0.24 -8.30
C ASN A 49 4.58 -0.85 -7.76
N LYS A 50 5.91 -0.66 -7.85
CA LYS A 50 6.87 -1.56 -7.20
C LYS A 50 6.72 -1.55 -5.67
N LEU A 51 6.52 -0.38 -5.06
CA LEU A 51 6.30 -0.26 -3.61
C LEU A 51 4.97 -0.91 -3.18
N ARG A 52 3.88 -0.65 -3.91
CA ARG A 52 2.57 -1.32 -3.72
C ARG A 52 2.71 -2.84 -3.73
N ASN A 53 3.39 -3.40 -4.73
CA ASN A 53 3.67 -4.83 -4.82
C ASN A 53 4.49 -5.37 -3.64
N GLN A 54 5.47 -4.60 -3.16
CA GLN A 54 6.24 -4.98 -1.98
C GLN A 54 5.37 -5.04 -0.72
N ILE A 55 4.48 -4.07 -0.52
CA ILE A 55 3.53 -4.04 0.60
C ILE A 55 2.64 -5.30 0.58
N ILE A 56 2.03 -5.61 -0.57
CA ILE A 56 1.19 -6.80 -0.73
C ILE A 56 1.97 -8.10 -0.47
N ASN A 57 3.20 -8.19 -0.96
CA ASN A 57 4.05 -9.38 -0.73
C ASN A 57 4.44 -9.56 0.75
N ILE A 58 4.56 -8.47 1.52
CA ILE A 58 4.76 -8.54 2.97
C ILE A 58 3.49 -9.07 3.65
N LEU A 59 2.32 -8.53 3.29
CA LEU A 59 1.05 -8.97 3.87
C LEU A 59 0.72 -10.44 3.56
N LYS A 60 0.91 -10.89 2.31
CA LYS A 60 0.64 -12.28 1.88
C LYS A 60 1.40 -13.33 2.70
N LYS A 61 2.53 -12.96 3.33
CA LYS A 61 3.31 -13.85 4.21
C LYS A 61 2.71 -14.03 5.60
N HIS A 62 1.93 -13.07 6.09
CA HIS A 62 1.52 -13.00 7.49
C HIS A 62 -0.01 -12.96 7.69
N VAL A 63 -0.75 -12.45 6.73
CA VAL A 63 -2.20 -12.13 6.77
C VAL A 63 -2.83 -12.29 5.38
N LYS A 64 -2.97 -13.53 4.90
CA LYS A 64 -3.38 -13.82 3.50
C LYS A 64 -4.72 -13.19 3.11
N ASP A 65 -5.74 -13.30 3.96
CA ASP A 65 -7.10 -12.87 3.61
C ASP A 65 -7.18 -11.33 3.55
N GLN A 66 -6.57 -10.65 4.52
CA GLN A 66 -6.48 -9.18 4.52
C GLN A 66 -5.60 -8.65 3.40
N ALA A 67 -4.56 -9.41 3.02
CA ALA A 67 -3.71 -9.06 1.88
C ALA A 67 -4.51 -9.00 0.58
N GLN A 68 -5.49 -9.91 0.39
CA GLN A 68 -6.31 -9.94 -0.82
C GLN A 68 -7.20 -8.69 -0.94
N ILE A 69 -7.84 -8.26 0.15
CA ILE A 69 -8.68 -7.05 0.17
C ILE A 69 -7.85 -5.82 -0.20
N LEU A 70 -6.63 -5.70 0.35
CA LEU A 70 -5.76 -4.59 0.04
C LEU A 70 -5.22 -4.67 -1.40
N ASP A 71 -4.95 -5.87 -1.92
CA ASP A 71 -4.53 -6.09 -3.32
C ASP A 71 -5.62 -5.57 -4.27
N GLU A 72 -6.88 -5.94 -4.04
CA GLU A 72 -8.03 -5.50 -4.83
C GLU A 72 -8.20 -3.98 -4.79
N HIS A 73 -8.07 -3.34 -3.62
CA HIS A 73 -8.19 -1.88 -3.48
C HIS A 73 -7.02 -1.14 -4.14
N ILE A 74 -5.78 -1.60 -3.93
CA ILE A 74 -4.58 -0.91 -4.45
C ILE A 74 -4.47 -1.06 -5.97
N ILE A 75 -4.86 -2.21 -6.55
CA ILE A 75 -4.83 -2.42 -8.00
C ILE A 75 -5.82 -1.51 -8.73
N THR A 76 -6.89 -1.07 -8.06
CA THR A 76 -7.91 -0.19 -8.67
C THR A 76 -7.55 1.30 -8.72
N HIS A 77 -6.42 1.72 -8.13
CA HIS A 77 -5.90 3.10 -8.19
C HIS A 77 -4.69 3.22 -9.11
#